data_AF-A0A1W0BBH9-F1
#
_entry.id   AF-A0A1W0BBH9-F1
#
_cell.length_a   1.000
_cell.length_b   1.000
_cell.length_c   1.000
_cell.angle_alpha   90.00
_cell.angle_beta   90.00
_cell.angle_gamma   90.00
#
_symmetry.space_group_name_H-M   'P 1'
#
loop_
_entity.id
_entity.type
_entity.pdbx_description
1 polymer ?
#
loop_
_entity_poly.entity_id
_entity_poly.type
_entity_poly.pdbx_seq_one_letter_code
_entity_poly.pdbx_strand_id
1 'polypeptide(L)'
;MNTDNDARYDRRAASRVLAELAEPGLFADTFAAPDAVMPHRIEFTAAPLTPEADSHLTFSQRLYLERFLRPCRADQVTSATHRVTWTDSDGVPNTGHYRVDGLGPLVPIVTREAVLALWHALAANEELSERIRDLGPGEHAVLAGTTTDHDPIDIFRVGVESAGRALAQHALLARQVQCQDATEFAWALHDSGIFAAVATRWFWELQASTYRRGMIPVTLRAEPDGTVRYTPETVATLRAMKDATIADAHEVMRRATTEEGLSTADAIAKYHDDLDLISRQYALLPPGVRPTCLAAMPHRIGGEHVSVLPVVAQRLVDTFAALVPRYELVEVFADPDALDDGPASAEDRVFYVPDMTCKHCVRTIGGVLESMGIQVVDIDLDSKRVIAEFRSPRNRARAFEIIRDGGYNPVAEQPQPAARGTTVTGTAG
;
A
#
# COMPACT_ATOMS: atom_id res chain seq x y z
N MET A 1 22.54 -37.53 -1.51
CA MET A 1 21.78 -36.73 -0.53
C MET A 1 21.32 -35.50 -1.26
N ASN A 2 20.04 -35.48 -1.66
CA ASN A 2 19.44 -34.35 -2.38
C ASN A 2 19.07 -33.30 -1.33
N THR A 3 19.82 -32.21 -1.25
CA THR A 3 19.43 -31.03 -0.47
C THR A 3 18.44 -30.25 -1.31
N ASP A 4 17.16 -30.64 -1.28
CA ASP A 4 16.06 -29.78 -1.72
C ASP A 4 16.04 -28.57 -0.78
N ASN A 5 16.76 -27.53 -1.17
CA ASN A 5 16.71 -26.21 -0.58
C ASN A 5 15.49 -25.45 -1.12
N ASP A 6 14.33 -26.12 -1.11
CA ASP A 6 13.09 -25.58 -1.60
C ASP A 6 12.63 -24.49 -0.63
N ALA A 7 12.30 -23.31 -1.16
CA ALA A 7 11.89 -22.15 -0.37
C ALA A 7 10.71 -22.52 0.53
N ARG A 8 11.00 -22.77 1.82
CA ARG A 8 10.01 -23.32 2.76
C ARG A 8 9.12 -22.19 3.26
N TYR A 9 7.82 -22.25 2.93
CA TYR A 9 6.80 -21.38 3.52
C TYR A 9 6.74 -21.60 5.05
N ASP A 10 7.25 -20.64 5.81
CA ASP A 10 7.28 -20.69 7.28
C ASP A 10 7.11 -19.29 7.87
N ARG A 11 5.85 -18.93 8.14
CA ARG A 11 5.46 -17.63 8.69
C ARG A 11 6.11 -17.32 10.02
N ARG A 12 6.28 -18.32 10.89
CA ARG A 12 6.82 -18.07 12.22
C ARG A 12 8.32 -17.82 12.15
N ALA A 13 9.03 -18.58 11.32
CA ALA A 13 10.44 -18.35 11.07
C ALA A 13 10.69 -17.00 10.37
N ALA A 14 9.93 -16.68 9.32
CA ALA A 14 10.04 -15.39 8.62
C ALA A 14 9.78 -14.21 9.57
N SER A 15 8.73 -14.30 10.38
CA SER A 15 8.42 -13.28 11.38
C SER A 15 9.53 -13.13 12.43
N ARG A 16 10.16 -14.23 12.86
CA ARG A 16 11.28 -14.19 13.81
C ARG A 16 12.50 -13.48 13.19
N VAL A 17 12.86 -13.82 11.95
CA VAL A 17 13.96 -13.16 11.23
C VAL A 17 13.72 -11.65 11.17
N LEU A 18 12.51 -11.21 10.83
CA LEU A 18 12.17 -9.78 10.79
C LEU A 18 12.23 -9.13 12.19
N ALA A 19 11.82 -9.84 13.24
CA ALA A 19 11.91 -9.32 14.61
C ALA A 19 13.37 -9.20 15.08
N GLU A 20 14.24 -10.17 14.75
CA GLU A 20 15.66 -10.13 15.06
C GLU A 20 16.39 -9.01 14.32
N LEU A 21 16.04 -8.73 13.06
CA LEU A 21 16.59 -7.61 12.29
C LEU A 21 16.17 -6.24 12.84
N ALA A 22 14.94 -6.14 13.35
CA ALA A 22 14.38 -4.90 13.89
C ALA A 22 14.99 -4.50 15.25
N GLU A 23 15.64 -5.43 15.95
CA GLU A 23 16.37 -5.19 17.20
C GLU A 23 17.85 -4.87 16.93
N PRO A 24 18.49 -3.96 17.70
CA PRO A 24 17.94 -3.16 18.80
C PRO A 24 17.15 -1.92 18.32
N GLY A 25 17.10 -1.67 17.01
CA GLY A 25 16.43 -0.52 16.44
C GLY A 25 16.26 -0.64 14.92
N LEU A 26 15.05 -0.39 14.45
CA LEU A 26 14.68 -0.51 13.04
C LEU A 26 15.03 0.74 12.23
N PHE A 27 14.84 1.93 12.80
CA PHE A 27 15.04 3.21 12.11
C PHE A 27 16.28 3.91 12.66
N ALA A 28 17.06 4.58 11.80
CA ALA A 28 18.08 5.50 12.29
C ALA A 28 17.45 6.63 13.12
N ASP A 29 18.20 7.15 14.10
CA ASP A 29 17.80 8.28 14.94
C ASP A 29 17.81 9.62 14.20
N THR A 30 18.05 9.60 12.89
CA THR A 30 18.03 10.75 12.00
C THR A 30 16.61 11.23 11.71
N PHE A 31 15.83 11.52 12.76
CA PHE A 31 14.84 12.58 12.64
C PHE A 31 15.52 13.89 13.05
N ALA A 32 16.56 14.26 12.29
CA ALA A 32 17.04 15.64 12.32
C ALA A 32 15.94 16.46 11.65
N ALA A 33 15.06 17.05 12.45
CA ALA A 33 14.21 18.12 11.98
C ALA A 33 15.13 19.11 11.26
N PRO A 34 14.94 19.38 9.95
CA PRO A 34 15.67 20.47 9.33
C PRO A 34 15.36 21.73 10.14
N ASP A 35 16.39 22.48 10.51
CA ASP A 35 16.26 23.83 11.07
C ASP A 35 15.64 24.74 9.98
N ALA A 36 14.34 24.63 9.74
CA ALA A 36 13.65 25.35 8.68
C ALA A 36 12.56 26.23 9.28
N VAL A 37 12.81 27.54 9.20
CA VAL A 37 12.01 28.66 9.68
C VAL A 37 10.70 28.85 8.89
N MET A 38 10.42 28.01 7.88
CA MET A 38 9.25 28.12 6.99
C MET A 38 8.64 26.74 6.67
N PRO A 39 7.31 26.64 6.56
CA PRO A 39 6.65 25.39 6.16
C PRO A 39 7.01 25.00 4.72
N HIS A 40 7.17 23.70 4.48
CA HIS A 40 7.30 23.09 3.17
C HIS A 40 5.96 23.19 2.43
N ARG A 41 5.97 23.81 1.25
CA ARG A 41 4.78 23.95 0.42
C ARG A 41 4.64 22.76 -0.52
N ILE A 42 3.49 22.08 -0.49
CA ILE A 42 3.10 21.06 -1.48
C ILE A 42 1.91 21.55 -2.28
N GLU A 43 2.06 21.53 -3.60
CA GLU A 43 0.96 21.80 -4.53
C GLU A 43 0.23 20.50 -4.86
N PHE A 44 -1.10 20.57 -4.88
CA PHE A 44 -1.94 19.42 -5.21
C PHE A 44 -3.12 19.82 -6.08
N THR A 45 -3.67 18.89 -6.84
CA THR A 45 -4.95 19.04 -7.53
C THR A 45 -5.98 18.13 -6.87
N ALA A 46 -7.25 18.55 -6.85
CA ALA A 46 -8.34 17.72 -6.39
C ALA A 46 -9.43 17.59 -7.45
N ALA A 47 -9.98 16.38 -7.57
CA ALA A 47 -11.10 16.08 -8.46
C ALA A 47 -12.23 15.45 -7.63
N PRO A 48 -13.47 15.99 -7.69
CA PRO A 48 -14.59 15.39 -6.98
C PRO A 48 -14.92 14.02 -7.57
N LEU A 49 -15.14 13.04 -6.70
CA LEU A 49 -15.67 11.75 -7.10
C LEU A 49 -17.16 11.90 -7.40
N THR A 50 -17.62 11.29 -8.49
CA THR A 50 -19.04 11.33 -8.90
C THR A 50 -19.72 10.01 -8.55
N PRO A 51 -20.62 10.00 -7.55
CA PRO A 51 -21.43 8.82 -7.25
C PRO A 51 -22.38 8.46 -8.39
N GLU A 52 -22.81 7.20 -8.46
CA GLU A 52 -23.93 6.81 -9.32
C GLU A 52 -25.24 7.44 -8.85
N ALA A 53 -26.21 7.56 -9.76
CA ALA A 53 -27.56 7.95 -9.39
C ALA A 53 -28.10 7.02 -8.29
N ASP A 54 -28.73 7.60 -7.26
CA ASP A 54 -29.30 6.89 -6.10
C ASP A 54 -28.29 6.08 -5.26
N SER A 55 -26.99 6.40 -5.35
CA SER A 55 -25.90 5.76 -4.60
C SER A 55 -24.93 6.79 -4.04
N HIS A 56 -24.25 6.46 -2.93
CA HIS A 56 -23.08 7.22 -2.44
C HIS A 56 -21.74 6.65 -2.94
N LEU A 57 -21.78 5.53 -3.66
CA LEU A 57 -20.62 4.90 -4.29
C LEU A 57 -20.51 5.31 -5.76
N THR A 58 -19.28 5.43 -6.24
CA THR A 58 -19.02 5.50 -7.69
C THR A 58 -19.27 4.14 -8.34
N PHE A 59 -19.42 4.13 -9.67
CA PHE A 59 -19.56 2.89 -10.44
C PHE A 59 -18.44 1.88 -10.16
N SER A 60 -17.18 2.35 -10.13
CA SER A 60 -16.02 1.50 -9.86
C SER A 60 -16.02 0.94 -8.44
N GLN A 61 -16.44 1.73 -7.45
CA GLN A 61 -16.57 1.30 -6.06
C GLN A 61 -17.68 0.26 -5.88
N ARG A 62 -18.85 0.46 -6.50
CA ARG A 62 -19.97 -0.49 -6.46
C ARG A 62 -19.59 -1.83 -7.09
N LEU A 63 -19.00 -1.82 -8.29
CA LEU A 63 -18.54 -3.05 -8.93
C LEU A 63 -17.51 -3.80 -8.07
N TYR A 64 -16.60 -3.07 -7.42
CA TYR A 64 -15.62 -3.67 -6.54
C TYR A 64 -16.27 -4.30 -5.30
N LEU A 65 -17.20 -3.59 -4.66
CA LEU A 65 -17.99 -4.09 -3.54
C LEU A 65 -18.72 -5.40 -3.90
N GLU A 66 -19.45 -5.39 -5.02
CA GLU A 66 -20.25 -6.53 -5.48
C GLU A 66 -19.40 -7.76 -5.82
N ARG A 67 -18.16 -7.56 -6.27
CA ARG A 67 -17.29 -8.64 -6.73
C ARG A 67 -16.36 -9.17 -5.63
N PHE A 68 -15.81 -8.29 -4.78
CA PHE A 68 -14.67 -8.64 -3.92
C PHE A 68 -14.91 -8.41 -2.43
N LEU A 69 -15.97 -7.69 -2.03
CA LEU A 69 -16.19 -7.35 -0.63
C LEU A 69 -17.36 -8.10 0.01
N ARG A 70 -17.93 -9.12 -0.63
CA ARG A 70 -19.03 -9.91 -0.04
C ARG A 70 -18.62 -10.50 1.33
N PRO A 71 -19.49 -10.47 2.35
CA PRO A 71 -20.89 -10.05 2.36
C PRO A 71 -21.12 -8.55 2.71
N CYS A 72 -20.10 -7.69 2.60
CA CYS A 72 -20.24 -6.26 2.87
C CYS A 72 -21.32 -5.63 1.99
N ARG A 73 -22.12 -4.75 2.61
CA ARG A 73 -23.21 -4.00 1.96
C ARG A 73 -22.78 -2.56 1.68
N ALA A 74 -23.46 -1.90 0.75
CA ALA A 74 -23.12 -0.54 0.36
C ALA A 74 -23.17 0.45 1.53
N ASP A 75 -24.16 0.32 2.43
CA ASP A 75 -24.33 1.17 3.62
C ASP A 75 -23.17 1.03 4.64
N GLN A 76 -22.39 -0.04 4.55
CA GLN A 76 -21.23 -0.29 5.41
C GLN A 76 -19.92 0.28 4.81
N VAL A 77 -19.98 0.84 3.61
CA VAL A 77 -18.83 1.42 2.92
C VAL A 77 -18.88 2.94 2.99
N THR A 78 -17.83 3.55 3.51
CA THR A 78 -17.61 4.99 3.39
C THR A 78 -16.81 5.27 2.12
N SER A 79 -17.34 6.15 1.26
CA SER A 79 -16.65 6.63 0.06
C SER A 79 -15.96 7.97 0.33
N ALA A 80 -14.83 8.20 -0.32
CA ALA A 80 -14.20 9.51 -0.41
C ALA A 80 -15.08 10.47 -1.22
N THR A 81 -14.89 11.77 -1.04
CA THR A 81 -15.59 12.77 -1.88
C THR A 81 -14.68 13.30 -2.97
N HIS A 82 -13.36 13.20 -2.80
CA HIS A 82 -12.38 13.72 -3.74
C HIS A 82 -11.22 12.73 -3.91
N ARG A 83 -10.71 12.67 -5.13
CA ARG A 83 -9.35 12.20 -5.44
C ARG A 83 -8.41 13.39 -5.36
N VAL A 84 -7.23 13.20 -4.78
CA VAL A 84 -6.15 14.18 -4.75
C VAL A 84 -4.95 13.64 -5.50
N THR A 85 -4.27 14.49 -6.26
CA THR A 85 -2.98 14.17 -6.88
C THR A 85 -1.94 15.22 -6.54
N TRP A 86 -0.70 14.80 -6.27
CA TRP A 86 0.41 15.68 -5.93
C TRP A 86 1.73 15.01 -6.30
N THR A 87 2.83 15.75 -6.20
CA THR A 87 4.19 15.19 -6.26
C THR A 87 4.79 15.26 -4.86
N ASP A 88 5.30 14.14 -4.35
CA ASP A 88 5.92 14.07 -3.02
C ASP A 88 7.33 14.67 -3.01
N SER A 89 7.95 14.77 -1.83
CA SER A 89 9.28 15.36 -1.66
C SER A 89 10.41 14.61 -2.40
N ASP A 90 10.20 13.35 -2.75
CA ASP A 90 11.12 12.55 -3.58
C ASP A 90 10.86 12.73 -5.09
N GLY A 91 9.95 13.62 -5.48
CA GLY A 91 9.61 13.88 -6.87
C GLY A 91 8.68 12.82 -7.48
N VAL A 92 8.05 11.97 -6.67
CA VAL A 92 7.16 10.90 -7.14
C VAL A 92 5.72 11.40 -7.18
N PRO A 93 5.03 11.29 -8.33
CA PRO A 93 3.60 11.54 -8.44
C PRO A 93 2.78 10.53 -7.63
N ASN A 94 1.84 11.06 -6.84
CA ASN A 94 0.98 10.30 -5.97
C ASN A 94 -0.49 10.60 -6.25
N THR A 95 -1.32 9.61 -5.92
CA THR A 95 -2.78 9.73 -5.91
C THR A 95 -3.28 9.24 -4.56
N GLY A 96 -4.22 9.98 -4.00
CA GLY A 96 -4.86 9.67 -2.74
C GLY A 96 -6.32 10.07 -2.77
N HIS A 97 -6.99 9.87 -1.64
CA HIS A 97 -8.41 10.16 -1.51
C HIS A 97 -8.69 10.81 -0.16
N TYR A 98 -9.63 11.74 -0.15
CA TYR A 98 -10.06 12.40 1.08
C TYR A 98 -11.55 12.72 1.08
N ARG A 99 -12.03 13.14 2.25
CA ARG A 99 -13.37 13.70 2.41
C ARG A 99 -13.30 15.19 2.73
N VAL A 100 -14.05 16.00 1.98
CA VAL A 100 -14.20 17.43 2.22
C VAL A 100 -14.88 17.75 3.57
N ASP A 101 -15.73 16.84 4.08
CA ASP A 101 -16.34 16.92 5.40
C ASP A 101 -15.55 16.19 6.49
N GLY A 102 -14.25 15.95 6.26
CA GLY A 102 -13.31 15.30 7.18
C GLY A 102 -12.02 16.11 7.33
N LEU A 103 -10.88 15.41 7.47
CA LEU A 103 -9.55 16.03 7.67
C LEU A 103 -8.90 16.55 6.37
N GLY A 104 -9.63 16.56 5.25
CA GLY A 104 -9.16 17.13 3.99
C GLY A 104 -7.98 16.38 3.35
N PRO A 105 -7.31 17.01 2.37
CA PRO A 105 -6.17 16.44 1.66
C PRO A 105 -4.89 16.35 2.52
N LEU A 106 -4.88 16.99 3.71
CA LEU A 106 -3.74 17.02 4.63
C LEU A 106 -3.27 15.62 5.01
N VAL A 107 -4.19 14.75 5.42
CA VAL A 107 -3.82 13.43 5.94
C VAL A 107 -3.15 12.55 4.88
N PRO A 108 -3.74 12.29 3.68
CA PRO A 108 -3.08 11.44 2.69
C PRO A 108 -1.74 12.00 2.22
N ILE A 109 -1.60 13.33 2.07
CA ILE A 109 -0.35 13.96 1.63
C ILE A 109 0.74 13.86 2.71
N VAL A 110 0.47 14.34 3.94
CA VAL A 110 1.47 14.32 5.01
C VAL A 110 1.80 12.90 5.47
N THR A 111 0.86 11.96 5.36
CA THR A 111 1.16 10.54 5.62
C THR A 111 2.16 9.99 4.62
N ARG A 112 2.09 10.38 3.34
CA ARG A 112 3.09 9.98 2.35
C ARG A 112 4.47 10.55 2.69
N GLU A 113 4.55 11.81 3.10
CA GLU A 113 5.79 12.43 3.55
C GLU A 113 6.37 11.74 4.80
N ALA A 114 5.51 11.33 5.73
CA ALA A 114 5.93 10.53 6.88
C ALA A 114 6.48 9.15 6.44
N VAL A 115 5.85 8.49 5.48
CA VAL A 115 6.34 7.22 4.91
C VAL A 115 7.71 7.41 4.25
N LEU A 116 7.91 8.47 3.46
CA LEU A 116 9.20 8.78 2.84
C LEU A 116 10.30 9.00 3.88
N ALA A 117 10.02 9.81 4.90
CA ALA A 117 10.97 10.05 5.98
C ALA A 117 11.38 8.74 6.68
N LEU A 118 10.45 7.82 6.88
CA LEU A 118 10.75 6.49 7.44
C LEU A 118 11.50 5.57 6.49
N TRP A 119 11.23 5.65 5.19
CA TRP A 119 12.02 4.93 4.18
C TRP A 119 13.47 5.42 4.15
N HIS A 120 13.68 6.74 4.21
CA HIS A 120 15.03 7.30 4.31
C HIS A 120 15.70 6.89 5.62
N ALA A 121 14.97 6.88 6.75
CA ALA A 121 15.50 6.43 8.04
C ALA A 121 15.83 4.93 8.08
N LEU A 122 15.11 4.08 7.35
CA LEU A 122 15.46 2.66 7.14
C LEU A 122 16.76 2.55 6.33
N ALA A 123 16.85 3.27 5.22
CA ALA A 123 17.99 3.23 4.32
C ALA A 123 19.27 3.81 4.95
N ALA A 124 19.14 4.79 5.83
CA ALA A 124 20.24 5.41 6.56
C ALA A 124 20.72 4.57 7.78
N ASN A 125 20.03 3.50 8.14
CA ASN A 125 20.40 2.65 9.26
C ASN A 125 21.53 1.68 8.85
N GLU A 126 22.78 2.09 9.08
CA GLU A 126 23.97 1.30 8.77
C GLU A 126 24.00 -0.03 9.55
N GLU A 127 23.60 -0.02 10.82
CA GLU A 127 23.57 -1.23 11.65
C GLU A 127 22.53 -2.24 11.15
N LEU A 128 21.34 -1.79 10.73
CA LEU A 128 20.36 -2.66 10.08
C LEU A 128 20.92 -3.24 8.78
N SER A 129 21.60 -2.42 7.99
CA SER A 129 22.21 -2.84 6.72
C SER A 129 23.32 -3.89 6.94
N GLU A 130 24.08 -3.80 8.04
CA GLU A 130 25.00 -4.85 8.49
C GLU A 130 24.27 -6.13 8.86
N ARG A 131 23.24 -6.05 9.73
CA ARG A 131 22.45 -7.22 10.13
C ARG A 131 21.80 -7.94 8.95
N ILE A 132 21.32 -7.21 7.94
CA ILE A 132 20.76 -7.78 6.71
C ILE A 132 21.84 -8.50 5.89
N ARG A 133 23.04 -7.93 5.77
CA ARG A 133 24.16 -8.56 5.03
C ARG A 133 24.66 -9.84 5.72
N ASP A 134 24.53 -9.91 7.04
CA ASP A 134 24.97 -11.05 7.84
C ASP A 134 23.95 -12.20 7.87
N LEU A 135 22.78 -12.05 7.23
CA LEU A 135 21.80 -13.13 7.12
C LEU A 135 22.36 -14.31 6.33
N GLY A 136 22.13 -15.52 6.85
CA GLY A 136 22.51 -16.75 6.19
C GLY A 136 21.57 -17.12 5.03
N PRO A 137 21.98 -18.10 4.20
CA PRO A 137 21.15 -18.61 3.11
C PRO A 137 19.80 -19.18 3.58
N GLY A 138 19.73 -19.69 4.82
CA GLY A 138 18.51 -20.25 5.39
C GLY A 138 17.46 -19.19 5.71
N GLU A 139 17.88 -18.07 6.30
CA GLU A 139 17.00 -16.92 6.56
C GLU A 139 16.45 -16.33 5.26
N HIS A 140 17.32 -16.13 4.25
CA HIS A 140 16.90 -15.66 2.94
C HIS A 140 15.91 -16.61 2.26
N ALA A 141 16.13 -17.93 2.32
CA ALA A 141 15.21 -18.92 1.75
C ALA A 141 13.83 -18.90 2.43
N VAL A 142 13.78 -18.70 3.74
CA VAL A 142 12.52 -18.59 4.50
C VAL A 142 11.77 -17.31 4.12
N LEU A 143 12.45 -16.17 4.02
CA LEU A 143 11.83 -14.91 3.59
C LEU A 143 11.29 -15.05 2.17
N ALA A 144 12.11 -15.46 1.21
CA ALA A 144 11.69 -15.68 -0.18
C ALA A 144 10.54 -16.68 -0.33
N GLY A 145 10.48 -17.71 0.52
CA GLY A 145 9.38 -18.68 0.53
C GLY A 145 8.08 -18.16 1.15
N THR A 146 8.11 -17.07 1.92
CA THR A 146 7.01 -16.64 2.80
C THR A 146 6.46 -15.26 2.47
N THR A 147 7.30 -14.32 2.03
CA THR A 147 6.92 -12.94 1.74
C THR A 147 6.91 -12.68 0.24
N THR A 148 6.12 -11.69 -0.19
CA THR A 148 6.08 -11.27 -1.60
C THR A 148 7.35 -10.52 -1.98
N ASP A 149 7.78 -9.61 -1.12
CA ASP A 149 9.07 -8.94 -1.21
C ASP A 149 10.10 -9.84 -0.53
N HIS A 150 11.18 -10.20 -1.21
CA HIS A 150 12.14 -11.19 -0.70
C HIS A 150 13.30 -10.54 0.08
N ASP A 151 13.60 -9.27 -0.21
CA ASP A 151 14.63 -8.50 0.47
C ASP A 151 14.09 -7.94 1.79
N PRO A 152 14.77 -8.16 2.93
CA PRO A 152 14.34 -7.61 4.21
C PRO A 152 14.06 -6.11 4.21
N ILE A 153 14.85 -5.30 3.50
CA ILE A 153 14.64 -3.84 3.49
C ILE A 153 13.33 -3.48 2.80
N ASP A 154 13.01 -4.16 1.70
CA ASP A 154 11.77 -3.94 0.97
C ASP A 154 10.55 -4.43 1.77
N ILE A 155 10.68 -5.55 2.48
CA ILE A 155 9.65 -6.03 3.41
C ILE A 155 9.32 -4.97 4.47
N PHE A 156 10.33 -4.33 5.07
CA PHE A 156 10.11 -3.25 6.04
C PHE A 156 9.48 -2.02 5.39
N ARG A 157 9.95 -1.60 4.20
CA ARG A 157 9.38 -0.47 3.46
C ARG A 157 7.91 -0.69 3.14
N VAL A 158 7.53 -1.88 2.69
CA VAL A 158 6.13 -2.27 2.45
C VAL A 158 5.34 -2.23 3.76
N GLY A 159 5.91 -2.68 4.88
CA GLY A 159 5.29 -2.58 6.20
C GLY A 159 4.97 -1.14 6.62
N VAL A 160 5.92 -0.22 6.40
CA VAL A 160 5.75 1.23 6.64
C VAL A 160 4.66 1.80 5.74
N GLU A 161 4.69 1.48 4.45
CA GLU A 161 3.68 1.91 3.46
C GLU A 161 2.28 1.40 3.83
N SER A 162 2.15 0.15 4.26
CA SER A 162 0.88 -0.41 4.75
C SER A 162 0.36 0.30 6.00
N ALA A 163 1.23 0.68 6.93
CA ALA A 163 0.86 1.48 8.09
C ALA A 163 0.40 2.89 7.66
N GLY A 164 1.12 3.54 6.74
CA GLY A 164 0.72 4.82 6.16
C GLY A 164 -0.65 4.76 5.50
N ARG A 165 -0.90 3.76 4.65
CA ARG A 165 -2.23 3.54 4.05
C ARG A 165 -3.31 3.35 5.10
N ALA A 166 -3.02 2.72 6.24
CA ALA A 166 -3.99 2.57 7.32
C ALA A 166 -4.40 3.94 7.86
N LEU A 167 -3.43 4.81 8.18
CA LEU A 167 -3.72 6.16 8.64
C LEU A 167 -4.51 6.97 7.59
N ALA A 168 -4.00 7.04 6.36
CA ALA A 168 -4.59 7.82 5.29
C ALA A 168 -6.01 7.35 4.93
N GLN A 169 -6.24 6.03 4.85
CA GLN A 169 -7.56 5.49 4.53
C GLN A 169 -8.57 5.69 5.66
N HIS A 170 -8.14 5.54 6.92
CA HIS A 170 -9.03 5.74 8.06
C HIS A 170 -9.45 7.19 8.24
N ALA A 171 -8.69 8.16 7.72
CA ALA A 171 -9.08 9.57 7.71
C ALA A 171 -10.41 9.84 7.00
N LEU A 172 -10.85 8.94 6.10
CA LEU A 172 -12.19 8.97 5.51
C LEU A 172 -13.31 8.83 6.57
N LEU A 173 -12.99 8.34 7.77
CA LEU A 173 -13.89 8.12 8.89
C LEU A 173 -13.78 9.19 9.98
N ALA A 174 -12.92 10.20 9.83
CA ALA A 174 -12.63 11.17 10.89
C ALA A 174 -13.89 11.83 11.48
N ARG A 175 -14.90 12.09 10.63
CA ARG A 175 -16.23 12.61 11.04
C ARG A 175 -16.92 11.77 12.11
N GLN A 176 -16.65 10.46 12.16
CA GLN A 176 -17.30 9.53 13.08
C GLN A 176 -16.74 9.62 14.51
N VAL A 177 -15.57 10.21 14.70
CA VAL A 177 -14.81 10.13 15.96
C VAL A 177 -14.48 11.48 16.62
N GLN A 178 -14.95 12.60 16.06
CA GLN A 178 -14.87 13.95 16.65
C GLN A 178 -13.46 14.43 17.07
N CYS A 179 -12.38 13.93 16.45
CA CYS A 179 -11.04 14.49 16.65
C CYS A 179 -10.98 15.94 16.14
N GLN A 180 -10.25 16.80 16.85
CA GLN A 180 -10.11 18.23 16.52
C GLN A 180 -9.22 18.43 15.30
N ASP A 181 -8.16 17.63 15.18
CA ASP A 181 -7.20 17.74 14.08
C ASP A 181 -6.63 16.38 13.64
N ALA A 182 -5.76 16.42 12.63
CA ALA A 182 -5.14 15.25 12.03
C ALA A 182 -4.17 14.52 12.97
N THR A 183 -3.48 15.26 13.85
CA THR A 183 -2.52 14.70 14.81
C THR A 183 -3.26 13.93 15.89
N GLU A 184 -4.30 14.52 16.47
CA GLU A 184 -5.18 13.85 17.44
C GLU A 184 -5.79 12.59 16.83
N PHE A 185 -6.25 12.66 15.57
CA PHE A 185 -6.79 11.50 14.88
C PHE A 185 -5.76 10.37 14.72
N ALA A 186 -4.52 10.69 14.33
CA ALA A 186 -3.46 9.70 14.18
C ALA A 186 -3.14 8.97 15.51
N TRP A 187 -3.04 9.73 16.60
CA TRP A 187 -2.85 9.18 17.96
C TRP A 187 -4.06 8.37 18.42
N ALA A 188 -5.28 8.83 18.15
CA ALA A 188 -6.48 8.05 18.48
C ALA A 188 -6.47 6.69 17.79
N LEU A 189 -6.07 6.59 16.51
CA LEU A 189 -5.91 5.30 15.83
C LEU A 189 -4.82 4.43 16.46
N HIS A 190 -3.69 5.04 16.82
CA HIS A 190 -2.56 4.38 17.45
C HIS A 190 -2.93 3.75 18.80
N ASP A 191 -3.41 4.58 19.73
CA ASP A 191 -3.69 4.21 21.12
C ASP A 191 -4.85 3.20 21.21
N SER A 192 -5.72 3.22 20.20
CA SER A 192 -6.81 2.28 20.05
C SER A 192 -6.41 0.92 19.45
N GLY A 193 -5.15 0.79 19.01
CA GLY A 193 -4.65 -0.42 18.35
C GLY A 193 -5.28 -0.66 16.97
N ILE A 194 -5.72 0.39 16.26
CA ILE A 194 -6.33 0.24 14.93
C ILE A 194 -5.33 -0.32 13.92
N PHE A 195 -4.06 0.08 13.96
CA PHE A 195 -3.01 -0.50 13.11
C PHE A 195 -2.89 -2.02 13.30
N ALA A 196 -2.91 -2.49 14.56
CA ALA A 196 -2.94 -3.92 14.89
C ALA A 196 -4.23 -4.60 14.41
N ALA A 197 -5.38 -3.94 14.55
CA ALA A 197 -6.64 -4.45 14.06
C ALA A 197 -6.66 -4.59 12.52
N VAL A 198 -6.11 -3.63 11.78
CA VAL A 198 -5.93 -3.72 10.32
C VAL A 198 -5.02 -4.90 9.98
N ALA A 199 -3.82 -4.94 10.55
CA ALA A 199 -2.82 -5.97 10.24
C ALA A 199 -3.31 -7.41 10.54
N THR A 200 -4.18 -7.60 11.52
CA THR A 200 -4.61 -8.94 11.95
C THR A 200 -6.00 -9.33 11.48
N ARG A 201 -6.94 -8.38 11.35
CA ARG A 201 -8.34 -8.67 11.04
C ARG A 201 -8.70 -8.44 9.59
N TRP A 202 -8.07 -7.47 8.94
CA TRP A 202 -8.27 -7.31 7.50
C TRP A 202 -7.57 -8.46 6.79
N PHE A 203 -8.08 -8.79 5.61
CA PHE A 203 -7.33 -9.61 4.68
C PHE A 203 -6.38 -8.70 3.88
N TRP A 204 -5.25 -9.24 3.46
CA TRP A 204 -4.09 -8.46 3.03
C TRP A 204 -4.36 -7.59 1.79
N GLU A 205 -5.25 -8.02 0.88
CA GLU A 205 -5.67 -7.23 -0.29
C GLU A 205 -6.70 -6.16 0.02
N LEU A 206 -7.44 -6.28 1.13
CA LEU A 206 -8.56 -5.39 1.42
C LEU A 206 -8.09 -3.94 1.48
N GLN A 207 -7.03 -3.68 2.25
CA GLN A 207 -6.56 -2.32 2.51
C GLN A 207 -6.05 -1.65 1.24
N ALA A 208 -5.12 -2.27 0.53
CA ALA A 208 -4.52 -1.69 -0.66
C ALA A 208 -5.57 -1.43 -1.76
N SER A 209 -6.46 -2.40 -1.99
CA SER A 209 -7.46 -2.30 -3.06
C SER A 209 -8.54 -1.26 -2.79
N THR A 210 -8.99 -1.12 -1.54
CA THR A 210 -10.02 -0.14 -1.16
C THR A 210 -9.44 1.26 -0.98
N TYR A 211 -8.19 1.38 -0.49
CA TYR A 211 -7.45 2.65 -0.43
C TYR A 211 -7.32 3.27 -1.83
N ARG A 212 -6.89 2.48 -2.81
CA ARG A 212 -6.76 2.87 -4.22
C ARG A 212 -8.05 3.37 -4.86
N ARG A 213 -9.21 2.97 -4.33
CA ARG A 213 -10.54 3.34 -4.83
C ARG A 213 -11.21 4.43 -4.00
N GLY A 214 -10.52 4.97 -3.00
CA GLY A 214 -11.10 5.96 -2.10
C GLY A 214 -12.33 5.45 -1.36
N MET A 215 -12.32 4.19 -0.92
CA MET A 215 -13.42 3.61 -0.16
C MET A 215 -12.89 2.87 1.06
N ILE A 216 -13.70 2.71 2.10
CA ILE A 216 -13.33 1.94 3.28
C ILE A 216 -14.57 1.23 3.86
N PRO A 217 -14.54 -0.12 4.05
CA PRO A 217 -15.70 -0.90 4.49
C PRO A 217 -15.74 -1.09 6.01
N VAL A 218 -15.46 -0.02 6.77
CA VAL A 218 -15.47 -0.06 8.24
C VAL A 218 -16.11 1.19 8.81
N THR A 219 -16.65 1.04 10.02
CA THR A 219 -17.20 2.13 10.82
C THR A 219 -16.47 2.20 12.14
N LEU A 220 -16.04 3.39 12.52
CA LEU A 220 -15.48 3.72 13.82
C LEU A 220 -16.57 4.26 14.75
N ARG A 221 -16.39 4.00 16.03
CA ARG A 221 -17.12 4.59 17.14
C ARG A 221 -16.10 5.19 18.10
N ALA A 222 -16.28 6.45 18.48
CA ALA A 222 -15.52 7.05 19.58
C ALA A 222 -15.98 6.48 20.93
N GLU A 223 -15.02 6.24 21.81
CA GLU A 223 -15.24 5.86 23.20
C GLU A 223 -15.08 7.10 24.11
N PRO A 224 -15.67 7.09 25.32
CA PRO A 224 -15.58 8.24 26.24
C PRO A 224 -14.16 8.62 26.69
N ASP A 225 -13.20 7.72 26.55
CA ASP A 225 -11.78 7.90 26.90
C ASP A 225 -10.95 8.50 25.76
N GLY A 226 -11.58 8.89 24.65
CA GLY A 226 -10.90 9.42 23.46
C GLY A 226 -10.36 8.35 22.50
N THR A 227 -10.44 7.06 22.88
CA THR A 227 -10.11 5.96 21.97
C THR A 227 -11.23 5.72 20.95
N VAL A 228 -10.93 4.96 19.90
CA VAL A 228 -11.86 4.62 18.83
C VAL A 228 -11.90 3.11 18.64
N ARG A 229 -13.06 2.58 18.26
CA ARG A 229 -13.22 1.14 18.01
C ARG A 229 -13.99 0.89 16.74
N TYR A 230 -13.67 -0.20 16.06
CA TYR A 230 -14.58 -0.74 15.06
C TYR A 230 -15.90 -1.15 15.70
N THR A 231 -17.01 -0.84 15.03
CA THR A 231 -18.33 -1.31 15.47
C THR A 231 -18.39 -2.84 15.49
N PRO A 232 -19.25 -3.45 16.34
CA PRO A 232 -19.43 -4.91 16.34
C PRO A 232 -19.78 -5.46 14.95
N GLU A 233 -20.60 -4.72 14.20
CA GLU A 233 -20.96 -5.05 12.83
C GLU A 233 -19.75 -5.04 11.89
N THR A 234 -18.92 -4.00 11.94
CA THR A 234 -17.65 -3.95 11.18
C THR A 234 -16.79 -5.18 11.47
N VAL A 235 -16.62 -5.53 12.74
CA VAL A 235 -15.81 -6.67 13.15
C VAL A 235 -16.39 -7.99 12.60
N ALA A 236 -17.71 -8.15 12.64
CA ALA A 236 -18.40 -9.32 12.10
C ALA A 236 -18.25 -9.41 10.57
N THR A 237 -18.47 -8.30 9.85
CA THR A 237 -18.34 -8.23 8.39
C THR A 237 -16.92 -8.51 7.93
N LEU A 238 -15.91 -7.86 8.52
CA LEU A 238 -14.50 -8.12 8.17
C LEU A 238 -14.09 -9.58 8.42
N ARG A 239 -14.56 -10.17 9.52
CA ARG A 239 -14.33 -11.60 9.79
C ARG A 239 -14.99 -12.47 8.72
N ALA A 240 -16.25 -12.22 8.39
CA ALA A 240 -16.96 -12.99 7.38
C ALA A 240 -16.30 -12.89 5.99
N MET A 241 -15.85 -11.69 5.60
CA MET A 241 -15.10 -11.49 4.35
C MET A 241 -13.80 -12.30 4.36
N LYS A 242 -13.01 -12.21 5.44
CA LYS A 242 -11.75 -12.94 5.57
C LYS A 242 -11.96 -14.46 5.58
N ASP A 243 -12.96 -14.96 6.28
CA ASP A 243 -13.29 -16.39 6.32
C ASP A 243 -13.74 -16.89 4.94
N ALA A 244 -14.51 -16.09 4.18
CA ALA A 244 -14.89 -16.41 2.79
C ALA A 244 -13.66 -16.45 1.86
N THR A 245 -12.77 -15.45 1.91
CA THR A 245 -11.54 -15.45 1.10
C THR A 245 -10.65 -16.65 1.39
N ILE A 246 -10.52 -17.07 2.65
CA ILE A 246 -9.75 -18.27 3.03
C ILE A 246 -10.43 -19.53 2.48
N ALA A 247 -11.76 -19.63 2.58
CA ALA A 247 -12.50 -20.78 2.06
C ALA A 247 -12.35 -20.90 0.54
N ASP A 248 -12.48 -19.80 -0.21
CA ASP A 248 -12.32 -19.77 -1.66
C ASP A 248 -10.90 -20.20 -2.06
N ALA A 249 -9.87 -19.70 -1.38
CA ALA A 249 -8.48 -20.09 -1.64
C ALA A 249 -8.23 -21.59 -1.39
N HIS A 250 -8.77 -22.14 -0.30
CA HIS A 250 -8.68 -23.58 -0.02
C HIS A 250 -9.43 -24.42 -1.03
N GLU A 251 -10.59 -23.97 -1.52
CA GLU A 251 -11.37 -24.69 -2.52
C GLU A 251 -10.62 -24.78 -3.85
N VAL A 252 -10.00 -23.68 -4.31
CA VAL A 252 -9.13 -23.68 -5.49
C VAL A 252 -7.98 -24.67 -5.34
N MET A 253 -7.30 -24.68 -4.18
CA MET A 253 -6.21 -25.62 -3.92
C MET A 253 -6.67 -27.07 -3.81
N ARG A 254 -7.84 -27.31 -3.23
CA ARG A 254 -8.44 -28.65 -3.10
C ARG A 254 -8.75 -29.22 -4.48
N ARG A 255 -9.39 -28.42 -5.36
CA ARG A 255 -9.63 -28.77 -6.77
C ARG A 255 -8.33 -29.12 -7.47
N ALA A 256 -7.33 -28.24 -7.39
CA ALA A 256 -6.04 -28.42 -8.04
C ALA A 256 -5.31 -29.70 -7.62
N THR A 257 -5.21 -29.94 -6.31
CA THR A 257 -4.39 -31.02 -5.76
C THR A 257 -5.11 -32.37 -5.69
N THR A 258 -6.44 -32.36 -5.49
CA THR A 258 -7.23 -33.60 -5.33
C THR A 258 -7.88 -34.04 -6.63
N GLU A 259 -8.48 -33.12 -7.39
CA GLU A 259 -9.25 -33.47 -8.59
C GLU A 259 -8.35 -33.50 -9.83
N GLU A 260 -7.40 -32.58 -9.94
CA GLU A 260 -6.45 -32.52 -11.07
C GLU A 260 -5.10 -33.20 -10.81
N GLY A 261 -4.84 -33.60 -9.56
CA GLY A 261 -3.61 -34.30 -9.18
C GLY A 261 -2.33 -33.47 -9.26
N LEU A 262 -2.44 -32.13 -9.24
CA LEU A 262 -1.28 -31.24 -9.31
C LEU A 262 -0.50 -31.23 -7.99
N SER A 263 0.81 -31.03 -8.07
CA SER A 263 1.60 -30.66 -6.90
C SER A 263 1.18 -29.29 -6.38
N THR A 264 1.51 -28.95 -5.13
CA THR A 264 1.21 -27.61 -4.58
C THR A 264 1.87 -26.50 -5.40
N ALA A 265 3.11 -26.72 -5.86
CA ALA A 265 3.83 -25.74 -6.68
C ALA A 265 3.15 -25.54 -8.04
N ASP A 266 2.75 -26.62 -8.71
CA ASP A 266 2.07 -26.57 -10.01
C ASP A 266 0.66 -25.98 -9.88
N ALA A 267 -0.05 -26.29 -8.80
CA ALA A 267 -1.35 -25.71 -8.49
C ALA A 267 -1.27 -24.18 -8.35
N ILE A 268 -0.29 -23.68 -7.59
CA ILE A 268 -0.05 -22.24 -7.44
C ILE A 268 0.30 -21.60 -8.78
N ALA A 269 1.17 -22.24 -9.57
CA ALA A 269 1.55 -21.71 -10.88
C ALA A 269 0.35 -21.65 -11.84
N LYS A 270 -0.46 -22.71 -11.89
CA LYS A 270 -1.63 -22.80 -12.76
C LYS A 270 -2.72 -21.81 -12.35
N TYR A 271 -3.06 -21.78 -11.06
CA TYR A 271 -4.17 -21.01 -10.51
C TYR A 271 -3.74 -19.65 -9.96
N HIS A 272 -2.60 -19.12 -10.37
CA HIS A 272 -2.11 -17.83 -9.90
C HIS A 272 -3.11 -16.68 -10.10
N ASP A 273 -3.97 -16.76 -11.13
CA ASP A 273 -5.02 -15.77 -11.40
C ASP A 273 -6.24 -15.93 -10.48
N ASP A 274 -6.63 -17.17 -10.17
CA ASP A 274 -7.75 -17.48 -9.27
C ASP A 274 -7.36 -17.28 -7.79
N LEU A 275 -6.09 -17.50 -7.47
CA LEU A 275 -5.55 -17.33 -6.12
C LEU A 275 -5.09 -15.89 -5.86
N ASP A 276 -4.93 -15.05 -6.88
CA ASP A 276 -4.15 -13.80 -6.79
C ASP A 276 -2.80 -14.01 -6.04
N LEU A 277 -1.94 -13.00 -5.93
CA LEU A 277 -0.66 -13.17 -5.22
C LEU A 277 -0.85 -13.39 -3.71
N ILE A 278 -1.96 -12.94 -3.13
CA ILE A 278 -2.15 -12.92 -1.69
C ILE A 278 -3.06 -14.04 -1.19
N SER A 279 -4.05 -14.51 -1.97
CA SER A 279 -4.77 -15.74 -1.60
C SER A 279 -3.88 -16.98 -1.73
N ARG A 280 -2.70 -16.88 -2.37
CA ARG A 280 -1.62 -17.87 -2.22
C ARG A 280 -1.23 -18.10 -0.76
N GLN A 281 -1.06 -17.05 0.05
CA GLN A 281 -0.66 -17.22 1.44
C GLN A 281 -1.74 -17.91 2.28
N TYR A 282 -3.01 -17.67 1.96
CA TYR A 282 -4.16 -18.32 2.61
C TYR A 282 -4.36 -19.74 2.13
N ALA A 283 -4.20 -19.99 0.83
CA ALA A 283 -4.18 -21.31 0.21
C ALA A 283 -3.16 -22.27 0.86
N LEU A 284 -2.04 -21.74 1.36
CA LEU A 284 -0.98 -22.49 2.04
C LEU A 284 -1.17 -22.63 3.56
N LEU A 285 -2.25 -22.10 4.13
CA LEU A 285 -2.52 -22.27 5.56
C LEU A 285 -3.01 -23.69 5.86
N PRO A 286 -2.56 -24.31 6.96
CA PRO A 286 -3.20 -25.53 7.43
C PRO A 286 -4.67 -25.29 7.80
N PRO A 287 -5.55 -26.31 7.66
CA PRO A 287 -6.94 -26.20 8.07
C PRO A 287 -7.09 -25.70 9.52
N GLY A 288 -7.96 -24.71 9.72
CA GLY A 288 -8.23 -24.11 11.04
C GLY A 288 -7.18 -23.09 11.52
N VAL A 289 -6.08 -22.88 10.78
CA VAL A 289 -5.10 -21.84 11.10
C VAL A 289 -5.56 -20.50 10.55
N ARG A 290 -5.53 -19.46 11.40
CA ARG A 290 -5.82 -18.09 10.98
C ARG A 290 -4.54 -17.36 10.61
N PRO A 291 -4.54 -16.57 9.52
CA PRO A 291 -3.38 -15.79 9.15
C PRO A 291 -3.21 -14.62 10.11
N THR A 292 -2.01 -14.52 10.66
CA THR A 292 -1.54 -13.39 11.47
C THR A 292 -0.46 -12.64 10.69
N CYS A 293 -0.50 -11.31 10.68
CA CYS A 293 0.57 -10.50 10.09
C CYS A 293 1.92 -10.83 10.73
N LEU A 294 2.97 -10.96 9.92
CA LEU A 294 4.32 -11.28 10.40
C LEU A 294 4.84 -10.23 11.39
N ALA A 295 4.56 -8.94 11.14
CA ALA A 295 4.97 -7.85 12.02
C ALA A 295 4.23 -7.83 13.37
N ALA A 296 3.05 -8.47 13.45
CA ALA A 296 2.22 -8.50 14.66
C ALA A 296 2.47 -9.74 15.54
N MET A 297 3.30 -10.70 15.09
CA MET A 297 3.57 -11.89 15.91
C MET A 297 4.59 -11.54 17.00
N PRO A 298 4.30 -11.85 18.28
CA PRO A 298 5.25 -11.62 19.36
C PRO A 298 6.33 -12.69 19.41
N HIS A 299 7.57 -12.27 19.63
CA HIS A 299 8.74 -13.12 19.86
C HIS A 299 9.35 -12.85 21.23
N ARG A 300 10.25 -13.75 21.67
CA ARG A 300 11.13 -13.50 22.82
C ARG A 300 12.57 -13.47 22.33
N ILE A 301 13.17 -12.29 22.34
CA ILE A 301 14.56 -12.05 21.91
C ILE A 301 15.26 -11.36 23.08
N GLY A 302 16.41 -11.88 23.52
CA GLY A 302 17.12 -11.35 24.68
C GLY A 302 16.33 -11.39 26.02
N GLY A 303 15.22 -12.12 26.09
CA GLY A 303 14.31 -12.17 27.25
C GLY A 303 13.12 -11.22 27.17
N GLU A 304 13.13 -10.27 26.23
CA GLU A 304 12.07 -9.26 26.04
C GLU A 304 11.04 -9.68 24.99
N HIS A 305 9.85 -9.11 25.07
CA HIS A 305 8.78 -9.34 24.09
C HIS A 305 8.90 -8.36 22.94
N VAL A 306 9.20 -8.87 21.75
CA VAL A 306 9.44 -8.05 20.56
C VAL A 306 8.39 -8.32 19.50
N SER A 307 7.89 -7.26 18.87
CA SER A 307 7.11 -7.33 17.64
C SER A 307 7.34 -6.06 16.82
N VAL A 308 7.40 -6.20 15.49
CA VAL A 308 7.77 -5.09 14.59
C VAL A 308 6.65 -4.05 14.46
N LEU A 309 5.39 -4.48 14.48
CA LEU A 309 4.25 -3.61 14.16
C LEU A 309 4.10 -2.41 15.12
N PRO A 310 4.18 -2.57 16.46
CA PRO A 310 4.13 -1.43 17.37
C PRO A 310 5.23 -0.40 17.11
N VAL A 311 6.46 -0.86 16.81
CA VAL A 311 7.59 0.04 16.50
C VAL A 311 7.32 0.87 15.25
N VAL A 312 6.83 0.23 14.18
CA VAL A 312 6.48 0.91 12.93
C VAL A 312 5.31 1.88 13.12
N ALA A 313 4.25 1.45 13.79
CA ALA A 313 3.05 2.27 14.01
C ALA A 313 3.37 3.51 14.87
N GLN A 314 4.11 3.33 15.96
CA GLN A 314 4.56 4.40 16.83
C GLN A 314 5.39 5.42 16.05
N ARG A 315 6.45 4.96 15.37
CA ARG A 315 7.35 5.84 14.61
C ARG A 315 6.63 6.57 13.48
N LEU A 316 5.68 5.92 12.80
CA LEU A 316 4.85 6.57 11.78
C LEU A 316 4.02 7.71 12.36
N VAL A 317 3.35 7.49 13.50
CA VAL A 317 2.47 8.47 14.13
C VAL A 317 3.28 9.64 14.69
N ASP A 318 4.42 9.37 15.33
CA ASP A 318 5.37 10.40 15.77
C ASP A 318 5.84 11.27 14.61
N THR A 319 6.26 10.64 13.52
CA THR A 319 6.77 11.32 12.32
C THR A 319 5.65 12.14 11.67
N PHE A 320 4.47 11.56 11.51
CA PHE A 320 3.30 12.26 10.97
C PHE A 320 2.95 13.50 11.81
N ALA A 321 2.82 13.33 13.12
CA ALA A 321 2.52 14.42 14.05
C ALA A 321 3.55 15.56 13.99
N ALA A 322 4.84 15.20 13.85
CA ALA A 322 5.92 16.18 13.71
C ALA A 322 5.92 16.91 12.36
N LEU A 323 5.41 16.28 11.29
CA LEU A 323 5.35 16.85 9.95
C LEU A 323 4.09 17.69 9.69
N VAL A 324 2.95 17.37 10.30
CA VAL A 324 1.69 18.13 10.14
C VAL A 324 1.87 19.65 10.22
N PRO A 325 2.52 20.23 11.25
CA PRO A 325 2.66 21.69 11.34
C PRO A 325 3.69 22.28 10.35
N ARG A 326 4.44 21.43 9.63
CA ARG A 326 5.50 21.85 8.71
C ARG A 326 5.06 21.90 7.27
N TYR A 327 3.87 21.42 6.92
CA TYR A 327 3.39 21.42 5.55
C TYR A 327 2.30 22.46 5.33
N GLU A 328 2.50 23.29 4.31
CA GLU A 328 1.47 24.15 3.75
C GLU A 328 0.97 23.51 2.44
N LEU A 329 -0.33 23.22 2.38
CA LEU A 329 -0.93 22.62 1.20
C LEU A 329 -1.64 23.68 0.37
N VAL A 330 -1.29 23.73 -0.91
CA VAL A 330 -1.86 24.69 -1.86
C VAL A 330 -2.55 23.92 -2.98
N GLU A 331 -3.87 24.06 -3.05
CA GLU A 331 -4.63 23.52 -4.17
C GLU A 331 -4.34 24.36 -5.42
N VAL A 332 -3.90 23.71 -6.49
CA VAL A 332 -3.70 24.31 -7.81
C VAL A 332 -4.75 23.78 -8.78
N PHE A 333 -5.30 24.66 -9.60
CA PHE A 333 -6.25 24.28 -10.64
C PHE A 333 -5.48 23.86 -11.89
N ALA A 334 -5.55 22.58 -12.26
CA ALA A 334 -5.10 22.12 -13.56
C ALA A 334 -6.24 22.31 -14.56
N ASP A 335 -6.09 23.22 -15.53
CA ASP A 335 -7.03 23.34 -16.64
C ASP A 335 -6.83 22.17 -17.61
N PRO A 336 -7.76 21.19 -17.67
CA PRO A 336 -7.63 20.04 -18.55
C PRO A 336 -7.77 20.42 -20.03
N ASP A 337 -8.37 21.58 -20.32
CA ASP A 337 -8.57 22.12 -21.66
C ASP A 337 -7.38 22.95 -22.16
N ALA A 338 -6.35 23.14 -21.34
CA ALA A 338 -5.10 23.78 -21.75
C ALA A 338 -4.16 22.84 -22.55
N LEU A 339 -4.49 21.55 -22.65
CA LEU A 339 -3.69 20.55 -23.37
C LEU A 339 -4.05 20.49 -24.85
N ASP A 340 -3.03 20.37 -25.71
CA ASP A 340 -3.17 20.35 -27.16
C ASP A 340 -3.90 19.08 -27.66
N ASP A 341 -4.77 19.27 -28.66
CA ASP A 341 -5.46 18.22 -29.42
C ASP A 341 -4.69 17.81 -30.69
N GLY A 342 -3.51 18.41 -30.92
CA GLY A 342 -2.54 18.00 -31.92
C GLY A 342 -2.09 16.54 -31.78
N PRO A 343 -1.46 15.99 -32.84
CA PRO A 343 -1.01 14.60 -32.84
C PRO A 343 0.03 14.37 -31.74
N ALA A 344 -0.13 13.28 -30.99
CA ALA A 344 0.86 12.89 -29.99
C ALA A 344 2.23 12.66 -30.64
N SER A 345 3.28 13.09 -29.94
CA SER A 345 4.66 12.86 -30.36
C SER A 345 5.06 11.39 -30.11
N ALA A 346 6.20 10.97 -30.68
CA ALA A 346 6.74 9.65 -30.38
C ALA A 346 7.15 9.50 -28.89
N GLU A 347 7.47 10.60 -28.22
CA GLU A 347 7.83 10.64 -26.79
C GLU A 347 6.62 10.41 -25.89
N ASP A 348 5.41 10.81 -26.34
CA ASP A 348 4.17 10.59 -25.61
C ASP A 348 3.78 9.11 -25.50
N ARG A 349 4.34 8.24 -26.35
CA ARG A 349 4.06 6.80 -26.39
C ARG A 349 4.59 6.07 -25.16
N VAL A 350 5.64 6.61 -24.52
CA VAL A 350 6.30 5.97 -23.38
C VAL A 350 5.85 6.65 -22.10
N PHE A 351 5.54 5.83 -21.10
CA PHE A 351 5.32 6.28 -19.73
C PHE A 351 5.66 5.17 -18.74
N TYR A 352 5.68 5.49 -17.46
CA TYR A 352 6.04 4.57 -16.40
C TYR A 352 4.93 4.48 -15.36
N VAL A 353 4.79 3.33 -14.72
CA VAL A 353 3.84 3.11 -13.62
C VAL A 353 4.62 2.50 -12.45
N PRO A 354 5.19 3.32 -11.56
CA PRO A 354 6.09 2.85 -10.49
C PRO A 354 5.43 1.82 -9.56
N ASP A 355 4.11 1.97 -9.34
CA ASP A 355 3.32 1.09 -8.47
C ASP A 355 2.91 -0.25 -9.12
N MET A 356 3.38 -0.52 -10.34
CA MET A 356 3.13 -1.78 -11.05
C MET A 356 4.06 -2.87 -10.50
N THR A 357 3.58 -3.71 -9.57
CA THR A 357 4.43 -4.71 -8.89
C THR A 357 4.21 -6.15 -9.34
N CYS A 358 3.17 -6.44 -10.12
CA CYS A 358 2.89 -7.81 -10.55
C CYS A 358 2.23 -7.92 -11.94
N LYS A 359 2.10 -9.16 -12.42
CA LYS A 359 1.40 -9.49 -13.68
C LYS A 359 -0.08 -9.08 -13.67
N HIS A 360 -0.73 -9.05 -12.50
CA HIS A 360 -2.08 -8.51 -12.40
C HIS A 360 -2.11 -7.03 -12.78
N CYS A 361 -1.18 -6.22 -12.24
CA CYS A 361 -1.07 -4.80 -12.58
C CYS A 361 -0.87 -4.58 -14.09
N VAL A 362 0.01 -5.37 -14.72
CA VAL A 362 0.23 -5.36 -16.18
C VAL A 362 -1.09 -5.54 -16.93
N ARG A 363 -1.87 -6.57 -16.58
CA ARG A 363 -3.17 -6.85 -17.22
C ARG A 363 -4.21 -5.77 -16.93
N THR A 364 -4.26 -5.24 -15.71
CA THR A 364 -5.20 -4.17 -15.36
C THR A 364 -4.92 -2.92 -16.18
N ILE A 365 -3.66 -2.48 -16.24
CA ILE A 365 -3.25 -1.28 -16.98
C ILE A 365 -3.50 -1.49 -18.48
N GLY A 366 -3.09 -2.64 -19.03
CA GLY A 366 -3.33 -2.99 -20.43
C GLY A 366 -4.82 -3.00 -20.77
N GLY A 367 -5.65 -3.69 -19.98
CA GLY A 367 -7.09 -3.74 -20.21
C GLY A 367 -7.79 -2.39 -20.10
N VAL A 368 -7.32 -1.51 -19.21
CA VAL A 368 -7.82 -0.12 -19.13
C VAL A 368 -7.54 0.62 -20.44
N LEU A 369 -6.28 0.60 -20.92
CA LEU A 369 -5.89 1.28 -22.16
C LEU A 369 -6.65 0.73 -23.38
N GLU A 370 -6.74 -0.59 -23.51
CA GLU A 370 -7.45 -1.25 -24.60
C GLU A 370 -8.95 -0.91 -24.60
N SER A 371 -9.58 -0.82 -23.42
CA SER A 371 -11.00 -0.42 -23.29
C SER A 371 -11.27 1.00 -23.79
N MET A 372 -10.24 1.85 -23.80
CA MET A 372 -10.29 3.21 -24.35
C MET A 372 -9.98 3.25 -25.86
N GLY A 373 -9.72 2.10 -26.49
CA GLY A 373 -9.29 2.01 -27.88
C GLY A 373 -7.87 2.54 -28.10
N ILE A 374 -7.02 2.47 -27.08
CA ILE A 374 -5.59 2.79 -27.14
C ILE A 374 -4.84 1.48 -27.36
N GLN A 375 -4.00 1.43 -28.40
CA GLN A 375 -3.22 0.24 -28.71
C GLN A 375 -2.03 0.15 -27.74
N VAL A 376 -1.95 -0.93 -26.98
CA VAL A 376 -0.81 -1.23 -26.13
C VAL A 376 0.24 -1.98 -26.95
N VAL A 377 1.47 -1.45 -26.98
CA VAL A 377 2.60 -2.05 -27.71
C VAL A 377 3.37 -2.99 -26.79
N ASP A 378 3.68 -2.54 -25.57
CA ASP A 378 4.44 -3.30 -24.58
C ASP A 378 4.14 -2.82 -23.15
N ILE A 379 4.22 -3.73 -22.19
CA ILE A 379 4.19 -3.44 -20.75
C ILE A 379 5.27 -4.28 -20.07
N ASP A 380 6.33 -3.61 -19.62
CA ASP A 380 7.48 -4.23 -18.97
C ASP A 380 7.38 -4.05 -17.45
N LEU A 381 7.21 -5.18 -16.75
CA LEU A 381 7.07 -5.22 -15.30
C LEU A 381 8.39 -4.88 -14.57
N ASP A 382 9.53 -5.23 -15.14
CA ASP A 382 10.83 -5.06 -14.48
C ASP A 382 11.26 -3.59 -14.55
N SER A 383 11.14 -2.97 -15.72
CA SER A 383 11.45 -1.55 -15.90
C SER A 383 10.30 -0.60 -15.54
N LYS A 384 9.14 -1.13 -15.15
CA LYS A 384 7.91 -0.36 -14.86
C LYS A 384 7.42 0.48 -16.05
N ARG A 385 7.80 0.11 -17.27
CA ARG A 385 7.58 0.88 -18.50
C ARG A 385 6.34 0.39 -19.24
N VAL A 386 5.59 1.33 -19.81
CA VAL A 386 4.44 1.10 -20.68
C VAL A 386 4.66 1.83 -22.00
N ILE A 387 4.38 1.15 -23.12
CA ILE A 387 4.41 1.72 -24.46
C ILE A 387 3.01 1.59 -25.06
N ALA A 388 2.38 2.72 -25.40
CA ALA A 388 1.02 2.77 -25.92
C ALA A 388 0.82 3.87 -26.97
N GLU A 389 -0.10 3.65 -27.93
CA GLU A 389 -0.39 4.60 -29.01
C GLU A 389 -1.49 5.59 -28.62
N PHE A 390 -1.10 6.75 -28.12
CA PHE A 390 -2.03 7.84 -27.86
C PHE A 390 -2.30 8.67 -29.12
N ARG A 391 -3.55 9.13 -29.28
CA ARG A 391 -3.94 9.94 -30.44
C ARG A 391 -3.52 11.41 -30.30
N SER A 392 -3.51 11.91 -29.06
CA SER A 392 -3.15 13.28 -28.70
C SER A 392 -2.68 13.35 -27.24
N PRO A 393 -1.98 14.43 -26.84
CA PRO A 393 -1.66 14.69 -25.44
C PRO A 393 -2.90 14.69 -24.53
N ARG A 394 -4.03 15.23 -25.00
CA ARG A 394 -5.31 15.16 -24.29
C ARG A 394 -5.82 13.73 -24.10
N ASN A 395 -5.72 12.89 -25.12
CA ASN A 395 -6.10 11.47 -25.03
C ASN A 395 -5.23 10.72 -24.02
N ARG A 396 -3.92 11.02 -23.98
CA ARG A 396 -2.97 10.50 -22.99
C ARG A 396 -3.32 10.94 -21.56
N ALA A 397 -3.58 12.23 -21.35
CA ALA A 397 -3.98 12.74 -20.05
C ALA A 397 -5.26 12.06 -19.54
N ARG A 398 -6.27 11.86 -20.40
CA ARG A 398 -7.49 11.12 -20.05
C ARG A 398 -7.22 9.66 -19.69
N ALA A 399 -6.31 9.00 -20.40
CA ALA A 399 -5.92 7.64 -20.08
C ALA A 399 -5.22 7.57 -18.72
N PHE A 400 -4.37 8.56 -18.41
CA PHE A 400 -3.70 8.65 -17.13
C PHE A 400 -4.70 8.84 -16.00
N GLU A 401 -5.75 9.66 -16.18
CA GLU A 401 -6.81 9.80 -15.18
C GLU A 401 -7.55 8.48 -14.92
N ILE A 402 -7.84 7.69 -15.95
CA ILE A 402 -8.52 6.39 -15.77
C ILE A 402 -7.58 5.36 -15.14
N ILE A 403 -6.28 5.39 -15.46
CA ILE A 403 -5.27 4.57 -14.79
C ILE A 403 -5.18 4.95 -13.30
N ARG A 404 -5.25 6.26 -12.97
CA ARG A 404 -5.34 6.76 -11.59
C ARG A 404 -6.63 6.33 -10.89
N ASP A 405 -7.76 6.31 -11.58
CA ASP A 405 -9.01 5.72 -11.08
C ASP A 405 -8.86 4.22 -10.74
N GLY A 406 -7.99 3.52 -11.48
CA GLY A 406 -7.59 2.15 -11.20
C GLY A 406 -6.63 2.00 -10.01
N GLY A 407 -6.15 3.11 -9.45
CA GLY A 407 -5.23 3.15 -8.31
C GLY A 407 -3.75 3.02 -8.67
N TYR A 408 -3.37 3.45 -9.88
CA TYR A 408 -1.99 3.46 -10.36
C TYR A 408 -1.54 4.89 -10.65
N ASN A 409 -0.24 5.19 -10.48
CA ASN A 409 0.29 6.52 -10.75
C ASN A 409 1.14 6.53 -12.02
N PRO A 410 0.57 6.80 -13.20
CA PRO A 410 1.32 6.91 -14.44
C PRO A 410 2.12 8.22 -14.45
N VAL A 411 3.38 8.14 -14.88
CA VAL A 411 4.34 9.24 -14.93
C VAL A 411 5.01 9.28 -16.30
N ALA A 412 5.33 10.46 -16.81
CA ALA A 412 5.89 10.59 -18.15
C ALA A 412 7.35 10.12 -18.24
N GLU A 413 8.14 10.44 -17.22
CA GLU A 413 9.57 10.11 -17.17
C GLU A 413 9.83 9.00 -16.17
N GLN A 414 10.90 8.23 -16.40
CA GLN A 414 11.30 7.21 -15.45
C GLN A 414 11.71 7.90 -14.13
N PRO A 415 11.12 7.53 -12.98
CA PRO A 415 11.62 8.02 -11.70
C PRO A 415 13.08 7.61 -11.59
N GLN A 416 13.99 8.57 -11.39
CA GLN A 416 15.38 8.23 -11.13
C GLN A 416 15.44 7.43 -9.82
N PRO A 417 16.11 6.25 -9.79
CA PRO A 417 16.41 5.63 -8.53
C PRO A 417 17.21 6.63 -7.70
N ALA A 418 16.74 6.94 -6.48
CA ALA A 418 17.44 7.81 -5.55
C ALA A 418 18.93 7.43 -5.56
N ALA A 419 19.79 8.39 -5.92
CA ALA A 419 21.18 8.15 -6.19
C ALA A 419 21.80 7.36 -5.02
N ARG A 420 22.21 6.11 -5.27
CA ARG A 420 23.10 5.39 -4.36
C ARG A 420 24.31 6.29 -4.19
N GLY A 421 24.52 6.77 -2.97
CA GLY A 421 25.58 7.70 -2.61
C GLY A 421 26.90 7.24 -3.21
N THR A 422 27.29 7.86 -4.31
CA THR A 422 28.58 7.60 -4.93
C THR A 422 29.58 8.42 -4.14
N THR A 423 30.38 7.71 -3.35
CA THR A 423 31.53 8.26 -2.64
C THR A 423 32.42 8.99 -3.64
N VAL A 424 32.35 10.32 -3.63
CA VAL A 424 33.36 11.15 -4.28
C VAL A 424 34.63 11.00 -3.45
N THR A 425 35.51 10.11 -3.88
CA THR A 425 36.89 10.05 -3.41
C THR A 425 37.62 11.26 -4.00
N GLY A 426 37.60 12.37 -3.26
CA GLY A 426 38.48 13.49 -3.49
C GLY A 426 39.93 13.05 -3.28
N THR A 427 40.67 12.91 -4.36
CA THR A 427 42.13 12.78 -4.33
C THR A 427 42.71 14.17 -4.04
N ALA A 428 43.52 14.24 -2.99
CA ALA A 428 44.37 15.38 -2.72
C ALA A 428 45.44 15.52 -3.81
N GLY A 429 45.59 16.74 -4.32
CA GLY A 429 46.67 17.19 -5.18
C GLY A 429 46.97 18.65 -4.88
#